data_AF-A0AAD4NC73-F1
#
_entry.id   AF-A0AAD4NC73-F1
#
_cell.length_a   1.000
_cell.length_b   1.000
_cell.length_c   1.000
_cell.angle_alpha   90.00
_cell.angle_beta   90.00
_cell.angle_gamma   90.00
#
_symmetry.space_group_name_H-M   'P 1'
#
loop_
_entity.id
_entity.type
_entity.pdbx_description
1 polymer ?
#
loop_
_entity_poly.entity_id
_entity_poly.type
_entity_poly.pdbx_seq_one_letter_code
_entity_poly.pdbx_strand_id
1 'polypeptide(L)'
;MNVNTEDITVPWGQAPDPLDHQFGKWRLAVFQDVQESLDTSKLYFLYDPLADDACITTGGRKGMACLVVFDANRKCFVGEIPLRVQGRVKFIFSLKSPSPSGGTALVLVTSSEDYGQYNMHLWRVNINADGMSLQKDPHSLLNAPIVIDDQFICTCREDAPELVVLFGPGLNVVRINAEATSPQEPIDRFNVSGGDLAHFYDAFVSRGSLYFLSASPDGHLDHSRIHVLPLSTHGPISTQYLQGDPQRGMPPARKQAGLDAIAGFILLAGGEIDYGGGNVTRLVDCWVLDLTTFKWNQVPAQMPVPLIEPRLTTANSGNVYVWGDFDEPLPGMPPQGTHVRILRISGFNALNPPPYGQAVGGGAPPYSGGQQPYPQAPGSGSSGGYYGGQQPYPPQGGGYGGQSGGYGGQSGYPDPGANYGGQQGGYGGQYGGGQQGYQGPGGGDSQYPHYPPNEKKKDCVLS
;
A
#
# COMPACT_ATOMS: atom_id res chain seq x y z
N MET A 1 0.64 7.23 22.30
CA MET A 1 -0.22 6.20 21.70
C MET A 1 0.43 4.86 22.00
N ASN A 2 -0.27 3.94 22.66
CA ASN A 2 0.26 2.60 22.95
C ASN A 2 -0.15 1.68 21.80
N VAL A 3 0.63 1.70 20.72
CA VAL A 3 0.42 0.83 19.56
C VAL A 3 1.12 -0.50 19.79
N ASN A 4 0.44 -1.60 19.46
CA ASN A 4 1.00 -2.95 19.54
C ASN A 4 0.91 -3.63 18.18
N THR A 5 1.99 -4.28 17.77
CA THR A 5 2.04 -5.09 16.54
C THR A 5 2.19 -6.56 16.92
N GLU A 6 1.29 -7.40 16.42
CA GLU A 6 1.30 -8.83 16.63
C GLU A 6 1.32 -9.56 15.29
N ASP A 7 2.17 -10.57 15.15
CA ASP A 7 2.05 -11.51 14.06
C ASP A 7 0.96 -12.55 14.38
N ILE A 8 -0.09 -12.56 13.56
CA ILE A 8 -1.26 -13.42 13.75
C ILE A 8 -1.25 -14.62 12.81
N THR A 9 -0.14 -14.90 12.14
CA THR A 9 0.05 -16.16 11.40
C THR A 9 0.75 -17.22 12.25
N VAL A 10 0.95 -18.42 11.68
CA VAL A 10 1.67 -19.51 12.34
C VAL A 10 3.04 -19.01 12.86
N PRO A 11 3.35 -19.21 14.16
CA PRO A 11 4.64 -18.81 14.72
C PRO A 11 5.80 -19.52 14.03
N TRP A 12 6.94 -18.84 13.96
CA TRP A 12 8.17 -19.45 13.47
C TRP A 12 8.52 -20.70 14.30
N GLY A 13 8.90 -21.80 13.64
CA GLY A 13 9.24 -23.05 14.31
C GLY A 13 8.07 -23.99 14.56
N GLN A 14 6.83 -23.58 14.28
CA GLN A 14 5.64 -24.38 14.51
C GLN A 14 5.08 -24.95 13.20
N ALA A 15 4.54 -26.16 13.25
CA ALA A 15 3.80 -26.72 12.14
C ALA A 15 2.49 -25.92 11.91
N PRO A 16 2.09 -25.67 10.65
CA PRO A 16 0.82 -25.03 10.33
C PRO A 16 -0.38 -25.89 10.78
N ASP A 17 -1.55 -25.27 10.92
CA ASP A 17 -2.80 -25.99 11.15
C ASP A 17 -3.08 -26.92 9.94
N PRO A 18 -3.63 -28.14 10.10
CA PRO A 18 -4.00 -28.97 8.96
C PRO A 18 -4.93 -28.28 7.94
N LEU A 19 -5.77 -27.35 8.40
CA LEU A 19 -6.65 -26.57 7.53
C LEU A 19 -5.90 -25.58 6.64
N ASP A 20 -4.75 -25.09 7.09
CA ASP A 20 -3.88 -24.25 6.28
C ASP A 20 -3.35 -25.01 5.05
N HIS A 21 -3.07 -26.32 5.17
CA HIS A 21 -2.73 -27.12 3.99
C HIS A 21 -3.88 -27.25 2.99
N GLN A 22 -5.13 -27.16 3.47
CA GLN A 22 -6.32 -27.26 2.64
C GLN A 22 -6.69 -25.90 2.03
N PHE A 23 -6.78 -24.85 2.84
CA PHE A 23 -7.35 -23.56 2.46
C PHE A 23 -6.31 -22.44 2.36
N GLY A 24 -5.12 -22.65 2.90
CA GLY A 24 -4.04 -21.68 2.83
C GLY A 24 -3.65 -21.44 1.38
N LYS A 25 -3.77 -20.17 0.97
CA LYS A 25 -3.13 -19.66 -0.25
C LYS A 25 -1.93 -18.85 0.20
N TRP A 26 -0.75 -19.36 -0.12
CA TRP A 26 0.49 -18.98 0.55
C TRP A 26 1.24 -17.83 -0.11
N ARG A 27 0.68 -17.22 -1.15
CA ARG A 27 1.33 -16.18 -1.94
C ARG A 27 0.49 -14.92 -1.92
N LEU A 28 1.13 -13.78 -1.68
CA LEU A 28 0.50 -12.46 -1.75
C LEU A 28 -0.18 -12.23 -3.10
N ALA A 29 0.49 -12.66 -4.18
CA ALA A 29 0.07 -12.40 -5.56
C ALA A 29 -1.35 -12.88 -5.91
N VAL A 30 -1.88 -13.89 -5.21
CA VAL A 30 -3.21 -14.44 -5.52
C VAL A 30 -4.35 -13.63 -4.91
N PHE A 31 -4.05 -12.78 -3.95
CA PHE A 31 -5.02 -11.97 -3.27
C PHE A 31 -4.99 -10.56 -3.84
N GLN A 32 -6.17 -9.97 -4.02
CA GLN A 32 -6.29 -8.58 -4.42
C GLN A 32 -6.41 -7.69 -3.19
N ASP A 33 -7.18 -8.13 -2.19
CA ASP A 33 -7.57 -7.30 -1.06
C ASP A 33 -8.00 -8.14 0.16
N VAL A 34 -8.12 -7.52 1.33
CA VAL A 34 -8.49 -8.14 2.62
C VAL A 34 -9.44 -7.23 3.38
N GLN A 35 -10.43 -7.80 4.07
CA GLN A 35 -11.28 -7.05 5.00
C GLN A 35 -11.58 -7.84 6.28
N GLU A 36 -11.68 -7.15 7.41
CA GLU A 36 -12.05 -7.75 8.70
C GLU A 36 -13.56 -7.99 8.80
N SER A 37 -13.95 -9.06 9.49
CA SER A 37 -15.35 -9.31 9.84
C SER A 37 -15.87 -8.32 10.88
N LEU A 38 -17.19 -8.13 10.90
CA LEU A 38 -17.85 -7.21 11.84
C LEU A 38 -17.58 -7.57 13.31
N ASP A 39 -17.49 -8.87 13.60
CA ASP A 39 -17.20 -9.42 14.93
C ASP A 39 -15.70 -9.56 15.22
N THR A 40 -14.83 -9.12 14.30
CA THR A 40 -13.35 -9.17 14.36
C THR A 40 -12.74 -10.58 14.42
N SER A 41 -13.55 -11.64 14.30
CA SER A 41 -13.08 -13.01 14.41
C SER A 41 -12.41 -13.54 13.13
N LYS A 42 -12.64 -12.89 11.99
CA LYS A 42 -12.19 -13.36 10.67
C LYS A 42 -11.62 -12.24 9.81
N LEU A 43 -10.75 -12.61 8.89
CA LEU A 43 -10.33 -11.81 7.75
C LEU A 43 -10.79 -12.51 6.46
N TYR A 44 -11.35 -11.74 5.55
CA TYR A 44 -11.78 -12.19 4.23
C TYR A 44 -10.77 -11.74 3.20
N PHE A 45 -10.02 -12.68 2.64
CA PHE A 45 -9.05 -12.42 1.57
C PHE A 45 -9.73 -12.61 0.20
N LEU A 46 -9.73 -11.57 -0.62
CA LEU A 46 -10.29 -11.60 -1.97
C LEU A 46 -9.34 -12.32 -2.93
N TYR A 47 -9.68 -13.56 -3.27
CA TYR A 47 -8.86 -14.41 -4.14
C TYR A 47 -9.20 -14.21 -5.62
N ASP A 48 -8.17 -13.91 -6.41
CA ASP A 48 -8.24 -13.78 -7.86
C ASP A 48 -7.60 -15.01 -8.54
N PRO A 49 -8.42 -15.89 -9.15
CA PRO A 49 -7.91 -17.09 -9.80
C PRO A 49 -7.06 -16.79 -11.04
N LEU A 50 -7.22 -15.63 -11.70
CA LEU A 50 -6.40 -15.26 -12.85
C LEU A 50 -5.00 -14.80 -12.41
N ALA A 51 -4.92 -14.09 -11.29
CA ALA A 51 -3.62 -13.75 -10.69
C ALA A 51 -2.89 -15.02 -10.22
N ASP A 52 -3.64 -15.99 -9.68
CA ASP A 52 -3.11 -17.30 -9.32
C ASP A 52 -2.60 -18.06 -10.56
N ASP A 53 -3.35 -18.05 -11.66
CA ASP A 53 -2.92 -18.68 -12.93
C ASP A 53 -1.64 -18.11 -13.50
N ALA A 54 -1.42 -16.80 -13.34
CA ALA A 54 -0.20 -16.12 -13.77
C ALA A 54 0.96 -16.34 -12.79
N CYS A 55 0.68 -16.78 -11.56
CA CYS A 55 1.70 -17.02 -10.56
C CYS A 55 2.36 -18.40 -10.78
N ILE A 56 3.56 -18.41 -11.34
CA ILE A 56 4.32 -19.65 -11.61
C ILE A 56 4.74 -20.42 -10.34
N THR A 57 4.52 -19.84 -9.15
CA THR A 57 4.98 -20.39 -7.87
C THR A 57 3.86 -20.92 -6.98
N THR A 58 2.60 -20.75 -7.38
CA THR A 58 1.46 -21.33 -6.68
C THR A 58 1.24 -22.75 -7.19
N GLY A 59 1.05 -23.69 -6.27
CA GLY A 59 0.77 -25.09 -6.62
C GLY A 59 -0.57 -25.26 -7.37
N GLY A 60 -0.91 -26.49 -7.74
CA GLY A 60 -2.02 -26.78 -8.66
C GLY A 60 -3.47 -26.54 -8.19
N ARG A 61 -3.74 -25.92 -7.03
CA ARG A 61 -5.12 -25.72 -6.54
C ARG A 61 -5.72 -24.41 -7.07
N LYS A 62 -6.28 -24.50 -8.26
CA LYS A 62 -6.97 -23.42 -8.98
C LYS A 62 -8.46 -23.47 -8.69
N GLY A 63 -9.04 -22.34 -8.29
CA GLY A 63 -10.45 -22.23 -7.90
C GLY A 63 -11.21 -21.19 -8.71
N MET A 64 -12.46 -20.94 -8.33
CA MET A 64 -13.18 -19.75 -8.78
C MET A 64 -12.87 -18.56 -7.86
N ALA A 65 -13.24 -17.34 -8.28
CA ALA A 65 -13.20 -16.17 -7.41
C ALA A 65 -13.97 -16.45 -6.10
N CYS A 66 -13.34 -16.16 -4.97
CA CYS A 66 -13.90 -16.42 -3.66
C CYS A 66 -13.31 -15.50 -2.59
N LEU A 67 -13.92 -15.50 -1.40
CA LEU A 67 -13.29 -15.00 -0.19
C LEU A 67 -12.63 -16.18 0.53
N VAL A 68 -11.31 -16.18 0.64
CA VAL A 68 -10.58 -17.13 1.48
C VAL A 68 -10.63 -16.61 2.91
N VAL A 69 -11.09 -17.45 3.83
CA VAL A 69 -11.41 -17.03 5.20
C VAL A 69 -10.26 -17.40 6.12
N PHE A 70 -9.65 -16.39 6.74
CA PHE A 70 -8.67 -16.54 7.80
C PHE A 70 -9.35 -16.33 9.15
N ASP A 71 -9.21 -17.27 10.08
CA ASP A 71 -9.73 -17.13 11.44
C ASP A 71 -8.67 -16.50 12.34
N ALA A 72 -8.93 -15.28 12.83
CA ALA A 72 -7.96 -14.51 13.59
C ALA A 72 -7.67 -15.09 14.99
N ASN A 73 -8.60 -15.88 15.53
CA ASN A 73 -8.42 -16.53 16.83
C ASN A 73 -7.62 -17.83 16.69
N ARG A 74 -7.90 -18.62 15.65
CA ARG A 74 -7.16 -19.85 15.35
C ARG A 74 -5.83 -19.60 14.65
N LYS A 75 -5.66 -18.42 14.04
CA LYS A 75 -4.47 -18.01 13.29
C LYS A 75 -4.20 -18.89 12.05
N CYS A 76 -5.26 -19.30 11.35
CA CYS A 76 -5.17 -20.15 10.17
C CYS A 76 -6.32 -19.90 9.16
N PHE A 77 -6.13 -20.32 7.92
CA PHE A 77 -7.17 -20.34 6.90
C PHE A 77 -8.14 -21.51 7.14
N VAL A 78 -9.44 -21.22 7.13
CA VAL A 78 -10.48 -22.16 7.57
C VAL A 78 -11.55 -22.48 6.51
N GLY A 79 -11.55 -21.79 5.37
CA GLY A 79 -12.49 -22.08 4.30
C GLY A 79 -12.47 -21.07 3.15
N GLU A 80 -13.38 -21.28 2.20
CA GLU A 80 -13.56 -20.45 1.00
C GLU A 80 -15.06 -20.15 0.82
N ILE A 81 -15.42 -18.90 0.54
CA ILE A 81 -16.79 -18.45 0.24
C ILE A 81 -16.86 -18.10 -1.25
N PRO A 82 -17.48 -18.92 -2.11
CA PRO A 82 -17.53 -18.67 -3.55
C PRO A 82 -18.23 -17.36 -3.90
N LEU A 83 -17.66 -16.61 -4.85
CA LEU A 83 -18.23 -15.37 -5.38
C LEU A 83 -18.68 -15.60 -6.84
N ARG A 84 -19.99 -15.49 -7.08
CA ARG A 84 -20.58 -15.60 -8.42
C ARG A 84 -20.91 -14.21 -8.93
N VAL A 85 -19.94 -13.59 -9.59
CA VAL A 85 -20.03 -12.22 -10.11
C VAL A 85 -19.43 -12.13 -11.51
N GLN A 86 -19.83 -11.09 -12.25
CA GLN A 86 -19.24 -10.78 -13.55
C GLN A 86 -17.90 -10.04 -13.36
N GLY A 87 -16.94 -10.32 -14.24
CA GLY A 87 -15.66 -9.62 -14.26
C GLY A 87 -14.62 -10.17 -13.28
N ARG A 88 -13.40 -9.66 -13.40
CA ARG A 88 -12.26 -9.95 -12.55
C ARG A 88 -12.37 -9.18 -11.23
N VAL A 89 -12.11 -9.83 -10.10
CA VAL A 89 -12.16 -9.19 -8.78
C VAL A 89 -11.04 -8.17 -8.62
N LYS A 90 -11.34 -7.05 -7.95
CA LYS A 90 -10.40 -5.95 -7.72
C LYS A 90 -10.30 -5.58 -6.25
N PHE A 91 -11.41 -5.21 -5.61
CA PHE A 91 -11.42 -4.69 -4.24
C PHE A 91 -12.62 -5.20 -3.45
N ILE A 92 -12.51 -5.24 -2.13
CA ILE A 92 -13.61 -5.44 -1.20
C ILE A 92 -13.57 -4.38 -0.10
N PHE A 93 -14.72 -3.80 0.22
CA PHE A 93 -14.85 -2.82 1.30
C PHE A 93 -15.82 -3.34 2.36
N SER A 94 -15.43 -3.26 3.63
CA SER A 94 -16.30 -3.62 4.75
C SER A 94 -17.22 -2.47 5.15
N LEU A 95 -18.52 -2.76 5.26
CA LEU A 95 -19.51 -1.80 5.75
C LEU A 95 -19.67 -1.92 7.26
N LYS A 96 -19.92 -0.78 7.90
CA LYS A 96 -20.20 -0.72 9.35
C LYS A 96 -21.58 -1.26 9.68
N SER A 97 -22.51 -1.22 8.73
CA SER A 97 -23.81 -1.85 8.89
C SER A 97 -23.68 -3.37 8.75
N PRO A 98 -24.32 -4.14 9.64
CA PRO A 98 -24.33 -5.59 9.51
C PRO A 98 -25.10 -6.02 8.26
N SER A 99 -24.84 -7.24 7.80
CA SER A 99 -25.76 -7.90 6.88
C SER A 99 -27.14 -8.09 7.54
N PRO A 100 -28.23 -8.27 6.77
CA PRO A 100 -29.57 -8.49 7.34
C PRO A 100 -29.65 -9.69 8.30
N SER A 101 -28.76 -10.67 8.14
CA SER A 101 -28.61 -11.84 9.00
C SER A 101 -27.72 -11.62 10.23
N GLY A 102 -27.22 -10.40 10.45
CA GLY A 102 -26.34 -10.04 11.57
C GLY A 102 -24.86 -10.37 11.37
N GLY A 103 -24.45 -10.76 10.16
CA GLY A 103 -23.06 -11.02 9.80
C GLY A 103 -22.37 -9.82 9.16
N THR A 104 -21.26 -10.08 8.46
CA THR A 104 -20.51 -9.03 7.76
C THR A 104 -21.16 -8.65 6.44
N ALA A 105 -21.11 -7.37 6.14
CA ALA A 105 -21.62 -6.80 4.91
C ALA A 105 -20.47 -6.12 4.16
N LEU A 106 -20.30 -6.48 2.89
CA LEU A 106 -19.22 -5.98 2.05
C LEU A 106 -19.76 -5.34 0.75
N VAL A 107 -18.93 -4.51 0.13
CA VAL A 107 -19.03 -4.14 -1.28
C VAL A 107 -17.86 -4.79 -2.02
N LEU A 108 -18.14 -5.49 -3.11
CA LEU A 108 -17.15 -6.11 -3.99
C LEU A 108 -17.07 -5.32 -5.29
N VAL A 109 -15.85 -4.99 -5.71
CA VAL A 109 -15.56 -4.33 -6.98
C VAL A 109 -14.99 -5.36 -7.95
N THR A 110 -15.56 -5.40 -9.15
CA THR A 110 -15.01 -6.20 -10.26
C THR A 110 -14.89 -5.36 -11.53
N SER A 111 -14.03 -5.80 -12.45
CA SER A 111 -13.86 -5.18 -13.76
C SER A 111 -14.04 -6.20 -14.89
N SER A 112 -14.81 -5.86 -15.93
CA SER A 112 -14.83 -6.59 -17.21
C SER A 112 -14.28 -5.72 -18.33
N GLU A 113 -13.85 -6.36 -19.41
CA GLU A 113 -13.56 -5.68 -20.68
C GLU A 113 -14.62 -6.13 -21.69
N ASP A 114 -15.44 -5.20 -22.16
CA ASP A 114 -16.49 -5.45 -23.13
C ASP A 114 -16.31 -4.51 -24.32
N TYR A 115 -16.11 -5.06 -25.52
CA TYR A 115 -15.95 -4.29 -26.76
C TYR A 115 -14.83 -3.22 -26.72
N GLY A 116 -13.73 -3.49 -26.01
CA GLY A 116 -12.59 -2.58 -25.86
C GLY A 116 -12.81 -1.45 -24.85
N GLN A 117 -13.87 -1.53 -24.04
CA GLN A 117 -14.10 -0.64 -22.90
C GLN A 117 -14.00 -1.42 -21.59
N TYR A 118 -13.39 -0.82 -20.58
CA TYR A 118 -13.37 -1.37 -19.24
C TYR A 118 -14.62 -0.95 -18.48
N ASN A 119 -15.29 -1.91 -17.87
CA ASN A 119 -16.52 -1.73 -17.11
C ASN A 119 -16.28 -2.12 -15.66
N MET A 120 -16.48 -1.19 -14.74
CA MET A 120 -16.48 -1.45 -13.31
C MET A 120 -17.89 -1.84 -12.84
N HIS A 121 -17.98 -2.99 -12.17
CA HIS A 121 -19.19 -3.47 -11.51
C HIS A 121 -19.01 -3.40 -10.01
N LEU A 122 -20.10 -3.08 -9.31
CA LEU A 122 -20.12 -2.93 -7.86
C LEU A 122 -21.23 -3.79 -7.29
N TRP A 123 -20.85 -4.70 -6.40
CA TRP A 123 -21.73 -5.74 -5.89
C TRP A 123 -21.88 -5.61 -4.39
N ARG A 124 -23.11 -5.72 -3.91
CA ARG A 124 -23.40 -5.90 -2.49
C ARG A 124 -23.26 -7.37 -2.13
N VAL A 125 -22.41 -7.67 -1.16
CA VAL A 125 -22.18 -9.01 -0.63
C VAL A 125 -22.60 -9.06 0.83
N ASN A 126 -23.48 -10.01 1.17
CA ASN A 126 -23.96 -10.20 2.54
C ASN A 126 -23.54 -11.58 3.04
N ILE A 127 -22.69 -11.60 4.05
CA ILE A 127 -22.22 -12.81 4.72
C ILE A 127 -23.14 -13.07 5.92
N ASN A 128 -23.49 -14.33 6.16
CA ASN A 128 -24.28 -14.76 7.32
C ASN A 128 -23.51 -14.55 8.62
N ALA A 129 -24.20 -14.65 9.76
CA ALA A 129 -23.59 -14.52 11.08
C ALA A 129 -22.54 -15.61 11.39
N ASP A 130 -22.51 -16.71 10.64
CA ASP A 130 -21.47 -17.74 10.74
C ASP A 130 -20.10 -17.29 10.20
N GLY A 131 -20.07 -16.21 9.41
CA GLY A 131 -18.87 -15.71 8.73
C GLY A 131 -18.30 -16.68 7.68
N MET A 132 -19.08 -17.66 7.23
CA MET A 132 -18.64 -18.76 6.36
C MET A 132 -19.55 -18.98 5.15
N SER A 133 -20.73 -18.36 5.10
CA SER A 133 -21.66 -18.52 3.99
C SER A 133 -22.31 -17.19 3.59
N LEU A 134 -22.69 -17.08 2.31
CA LEU A 134 -23.47 -15.93 1.83
C LEU A 134 -24.95 -16.11 2.17
N GLN A 135 -25.62 -15.00 2.48
CA GLN A 135 -27.08 -14.99 2.65
C GLN A 135 -27.80 -15.28 1.31
N LYS A 136 -27.26 -14.72 0.22
CA LYS A 136 -27.71 -14.88 -1.16
C LYS A 136 -26.55 -14.52 -2.09
N ASP A 137 -26.67 -14.84 -3.37
CA ASP A 137 -25.69 -14.40 -4.38
C ASP A 137 -25.55 -12.86 -4.37
N PRO A 138 -24.34 -12.33 -4.65
CA PRO A 138 -24.11 -10.89 -4.73
C PRO A 138 -25.06 -10.22 -5.74
N HIS A 139 -25.48 -8.99 -5.46
CA HIS A 139 -26.34 -8.22 -6.36
C HIS A 139 -25.72 -6.87 -6.69
N SER A 140 -26.00 -6.35 -7.88
CA SER A 140 -25.46 -5.06 -8.33
C SER A 140 -26.00 -3.92 -7.46
N LEU A 141 -25.12 -2.97 -7.14
CA LEU A 141 -25.45 -1.68 -6.53
C LEU A 141 -25.94 -0.67 -7.57
N LEU A 142 -25.53 -0.82 -8.83
CA LEU A 142 -25.83 0.11 -9.92
C LEU A 142 -26.70 -0.50 -11.00
N ASN A 143 -27.54 0.33 -11.63
CA ASN A 143 -28.36 -0.06 -12.80
C ASN A 143 -27.50 -0.44 -14.01
N ALA A 144 -26.34 0.20 -14.16
CA ALA A 144 -25.36 -0.06 -15.20
C ALA A 144 -23.94 0.05 -14.61
N PRO A 145 -22.96 -0.70 -15.15
CA PRO A 145 -21.57 -0.56 -14.74
C PRO A 145 -21.04 0.84 -15.08
N ILE A 146 -19.98 1.25 -14.38
CA ILE A 146 -19.28 2.49 -14.69
C ILE A 146 -18.26 2.17 -15.78
N VAL A 147 -18.38 2.84 -16.93
CA VAL A 147 -17.34 2.78 -17.97
C VAL A 147 -16.13 3.56 -17.45
N ILE A 148 -15.02 2.86 -17.29
CA ILE A 148 -13.75 3.37 -16.81
C ILE A 148 -12.66 3.18 -17.87
N ASP A 149 -11.54 3.85 -17.70
CA ASP A 149 -10.29 3.54 -18.40
C ASP A 149 -9.46 2.53 -17.59
N ASP A 150 -8.18 2.36 -17.96
CA ASP A 150 -7.26 1.48 -17.24
C ASP A 150 -6.83 2.06 -15.88
N GLN A 151 -7.10 3.34 -15.60
CA GLN A 151 -6.65 4.04 -14.40
C GLN A 151 -7.83 4.48 -13.53
N PHE A 152 -8.03 3.78 -12.42
CA PHE A 152 -9.06 4.15 -11.47
C PHE A 152 -8.60 3.97 -10.03
N ILE A 153 -9.21 4.75 -9.15
CA ILE A 153 -9.12 4.60 -7.71
C ILE A 153 -10.51 4.36 -7.18
N CYS A 154 -10.66 3.40 -6.27
CA CYS A 154 -11.91 3.09 -5.61
C CYS A 154 -11.67 3.04 -4.12
N THR A 155 -12.52 3.70 -3.34
CA THR A 155 -12.36 3.79 -1.89
C THR A 155 -13.73 3.97 -1.22
N CYS A 156 -13.87 3.51 0.02
CA CYS A 156 -15.12 3.61 0.77
C CYS A 156 -15.02 4.71 1.82
N ARG A 157 -16.09 5.50 1.96
CA ARG A 157 -16.19 6.50 3.00
C ARG A 157 -16.30 5.83 4.37
N GLU A 158 -15.46 6.30 5.28
CA GLU A 158 -15.54 5.94 6.69
C GLU A 158 -16.69 6.69 7.41
N ASP A 159 -17.12 7.84 6.89
CA ASP A 159 -18.09 8.74 7.50
C ASP A 159 -19.49 8.65 6.88
N ALA A 160 -19.65 7.91 5.79
CA ALA A 160 -20.94 7.64 5.16
C ALA A 160 -20.91 6.26 4.47
N PRO A 161 -22.04 5.56 4.29
CA PRO A 161 -22.10 4.30 3.55
C PRO A 161 -22.01 4.54 2.04
N GLU A 162 -20.91 5.13 1.60
CA GLU A 162 -20.71 5.56 0.23
C GLU A 162 -19.38 5.05 -0.32
N LEU A 163 -19.41 4.48 -1.51
CA LEU A 163 -18.22 4.22 -2.30
C LEU A 163 -17.92 5.44 -3.17
N VAL A 164 -16.65 5.78 -3.32
CA VAL A 164 -16.14 6.84 -4.18
C VAL A 164 -15.23 6.23 -5.22
N VAL A 165 -15.58 6.44 -6.49
CA VAL A 165 -14.81 5.97 -7.64
C VAL A 165 -14.24 7.18 -8.36
N LEU A 166 -12.93 7.15 -8.61
CA LEU A 166 -12.19 8.12 -9.39
C LEU A 166 -11.64 7.46 -10.64
N PHE A 167 -11.78 8.08 -11.80
CA PHE A 167 -11.30 7.51 -13.06
C PHE A 167 -11.07 8.59 -14.12
N GLY A 168 -10.22 8.26 -15.10
CA GLY A 168 -9.92 9.13 -16.23
C GLY A 168 -10.86 8.90 -17.43
N PRO A 169 -10.66 9.64 -18.54
CA PRO A 169 -9.71 10.74 -18.69
C PRO A 169 -10.10 11.98 -17.87
N GLY A 170 -9.08 12.72 -17.41
CA GLY A 170 -9.25 13.81 -16.44
C GLY A 170 -9.44 13.28 -15.02
N LEU A 171 -10.21 13.99 -14.19
CA LEU A 171 -10.56 13.55 -12.85
C LEU A 171 -12.09 13.52 -12.68
N ASN A 172 -12.68 12.36 -12.98
CA ASN A 172 -14.10 12.10 -12.75
C ASN A 172 -14.28 11.48 -11.37
N VAL A 173 -15.29 11.93 -10.64
CA VAL A 173 -15.65 11.42 -9.32
C VAL A 173 -17.09 10.94 -9.36
N VAL A 174 -17.34 9.71 -8.90
CA VAL A 174 -18.68 9.13 -8.78
C VAL A 174 -18.88 8.62 -7.36
N ARG A 175 -19.97 9.05 -6.72
CA ARG A 175 -20.37 8.63 -5.36
C ARG A 175 -21.55 7.68 -5.43
N ILE A 176 -21.47 6.58 -4.71
CA ILE A 176 -22.37 5.43 -4.88
C ILE A 176 -22.83 4.98 -3.50
N ASN A 177 -24.12 4.73 -3.35
CA ASN A 177 -24.67 4.23 -2.10
C ASN A 177 -24.29 2.76 -1.91
N ALA A 178 -23.44 2.48 -0.93
CA ALA A 178 -22.97 1.13 -0.61
C ALA A 178 -24.04 0.27 0.10
N GLU A 179 -25.07 0.89 0.65
CA GLU A 179 -26.19 0.23 1.35
C GLU A 179 -27.42 0.03 0.46
N ALA A 180 -27.30 0.24 -0.85
CA ALA A 180 -28.39 0.00 -1.80
C ALA A 180 -28.93 -1.43 -1.63
N THR A 181 -30.25 -1.56 -1.51
CA THR A 181 -30.93 -2.87 -1.45
C THR A 181 -31.35 -3.38 -2.83
N SER A 182 -31.29 -2.51 -3.82
CA SER A 182 -31.52 -2.77 -5.24
C SER A 182 -30.62 -1.87 -6.09
N PRO A 183 -30.34 -2.25 -7.35
CA PRO A 183 -29.66 -1.38 -8.30
C PRO A 183 -30.29 0.02 -8.37
N GLN A 184 -29.45 1.05 -8.41
CA GLN A 184 -29.88 2.44 -8.57
C GLN A 184 -28.83 3.28 -9.33
N GLU A 185 -29.14 4.55 -9.59
CA GLU A 185 -28.16 5.50 -10.13
C GLU A 185 -27.16 5.93 -9.04
N PRO A 186 -25.95 6.41 -9.41
CA PRO A 186 -25.03 7.02 -8.46
C PRO A 186 -25.68 8.18 -7.68
N ILE A 187 -25.25 8.37 -6.44
CA ILE A 187 -25.68 9.50 -5.59
C ILE A 187 -25.28 10.83 -6.24
N ASP A 188 -24.08 10.87 -6.80
CA ASP A 188 -23.49 12.07 -7.38
C ASP A 188 -22.41 11.72 -8.40
N ARG A 189 -22.20 12.61 -9.36
CA ARG A 189 -21.17 12.50 -10.39
C ARG A 189 -20.71 13.89 -10.81
N PHE A 190 -19.41 14.14 -10.73
CA PHE A 190 -18.81 15.40 -11.18
C PHE A 190 -17.41 15.21 -11.76
N ASN A 191 -16.97 16.18 -12.53
CA ASN A 191 -15.60 16.26 -13.05
C ASN A 191 -14.89 17.45 -12.42
N VAL A 192 -13.63 17.26 -12.04
CA VAL A 192 -12.81 18.32 -11.45
C VAL A 192 -12.06 19.05 -12.57
N SER A 193 -12.43 20.30 -12.80
CA SER A 193 -11.82 21.13 -13.84
C SER A 193 -10.29 21.21 -13.71
N GLY A 194 -9.57 20.80 -14.75
CA GLY A 194 -8.11 20.81 -14.80
C GLY A 194 -7.42 19.73 -13.96
N GLY A 195 -8.19 18.83 -13.34
CA GLY A 195 -7.67 17.66 -12.64
C GLY A 195 -7.39 16.51 -13.60
N ASP A 196 -6.33 15.76 -13.31
CA ASP A 196 -5.96 14.53 -14.00
C ASP A 196 -5.52 13.52 -12.95
N LEU A 197 -6.14 12.34 -12.95
CA LEU A 197 -5.82 11.28 -11.99
C LEU A 197 -4.35 10.84 -12.10
N ALA A 198 -3.76 10.90 -13.30
CA ALA A 198 -2.39 10.47 -13.57
C ALA A 198 -1.32 11.36 -12.89
N HIS A 199 -1.69 12.52 -12.33
CA HIS A 199 -0.77 13.41 -11.61
C HIS A 199 -0.54 13.01 -10.15
N PHE A 200 -1.36 12.12 -9.61
CA PHE A 200 -1.29 11.72 -8.22
C PHE A 200 -0.65 10.35 -8.08
N TYR A 201 0.05 10.12 -6.96
CA TYR A 201 0.58 8.81 -6.63
C TYR A 201 -0.56 7.86 -6.24
N ASP A 202 -1.48 8.39 -5.42
CA ASP A 202 -2.59 7.65 -4.84
C ASP A 202 -3.66 8.62 -4.30
N ALA A 203 -4.83 8.11 -3.91
CA ALA A 203 -5.90 8.91 -3.31
C ALA A 203 -6.72 8.13 -2.29
N PHE A 204 -7.05 8.79 -1.18
CA PHE A 204 -7.84 8.23 -0.09
C PHE A 204 -9.02 9.13 0.24
N VAL A 205 -10.11 8.56 0.75
CA VAL A 205 -11.21 9.35 1.31
C VAL A 205 -11.16 9.32 2.82
N SER A 206 -11.22 10.49 3.43
CA SER A 206 -11.40 10.62 4.85
C SER A 206 -12.24 11.86 5.17
N ARG A 207 -13.12 11.76 6.16
CA ARG A 207 -13.94 12.89 6.66
C ARG A 207 -14.60 13.73 5.55
N GLY A 208 -15.18 13.08 4.54
CA GLY A 208 -15.88 13.72 3.43
C GLY A 208 -15.00 14.45 2.42
N SER A 209 -13.68 14.24 2.46
CA SER A 209 -12.73 14.81 1.50
C SER A 209 -11.87 13.71 0.87
N LEU A 210 -11.53 13.91 -0.39
CA LEU A 210 -10.50 13.16 -1.09
C LEU A 210 -9.14 13.79 -0.79
N TYR A 211 -8.16 12.95 -0.46
CA TYR A 211 -6.79 13.30 -0.17
C TYR A 211 -5.89 12.57 -1.18
N PHE A 212 -5.31 13.32 -2.12
CA PHE A 212 -4.40 12.79 -3.13
C PHE A 212 -2.96 12.92 -2.66
N LEU A 213 -2.25 11.81 -2.57
CA LEU A 213 -0.81 11.80 -2.34
C LEU A 213 -0.10 12.28 -3.61
N SER A 214 0.85 13.20 -3.43
CA SER A 214 1.63 13.72 -4.54
C SER A 214 2.59 12.66 -5.08
N ALA A 215 2.82 12.66 -6.39
CA ALA A 215 3.92 11.93 -7.02
C ALA A 215 5.07 12.89 -7.33
N SER A 216 6.31 12.41 -7.18
CA SER A 216 7.49 13.06 -7.77
C SER A 216 7.52 12.84 -9.29
N PRO A 217 8.31 13.63 -10.05
CA PRO A 217 8.35 13.53 -11.52
C PRO A 217 8.74 12.15 -12.08
N ASP A 218 9.45 11.34 -11.30
CA ASP A 218 9.83 9.96 -11.60
C ASP A 218 8.74 8.93 -11.20
N GLY A 219 7.62 9.38 -10.63
CA GLY A 219 6.48 8.55 -10.25
C GLY A 219 6.58 7.93 -8.86
N HIS A 220 7.56 8.32 -8.05
CA HIS A 220 7.62 7.90 -6.64
C HIS A 220 6.69 8.73 -5.75
N LEU A 221 6.40 8.22 -4.56
CA LEU A 221 5.61 8.95 -3.56
C LEU A 221 6.38 10.19 -3.09
N ASP A 222 5.75 11.36 -3.18
CA ASP A 222 6.26 12.61 -2.63
C ASP A 222 5.67 12.84 -1.22
N HIS A 223 6.51 12.68 -0.20
CA HIS A 223 6.14 12.84 1.20
C HIS A 223 5.98 14.30 1.66
N SER A 224 6.20 15.28 0.78
CA SER A 224 6.21 16.70 1.15
C SER A 224 4.87 17.41 0.95
N ARG A 225 3.93 16.81 0.21
CA ARG A 225 2.68 17.45 -0.19
C ARG A 225 1.51 16.47 -0.24
N ILE A 226 0.32 17.01 -0.02
CA ILE A 226 -0.95 16.31 -0.23
C ILE A 226 -1.96 17.28 -0.84
N HIS A 227 -2.86 16.77 -1.67
CA HIS A 227 -3.90 17.58 -2.30
C HIS A 227 -5.28 17.19 -1.78
N VAL A 228 -6.14 18.17 -1.53
CA VAL A 228 -7.43 17.97 -0.86
C VAL A 228 -8.56 18.47 -1.74
N LEU A 229 -9.55 17.60 -1.96
CA LEU A 229 -10.79 17.87 -2.68
C LEU A 229 -11.99 17.55 -1.78
N PRO A 230 -12.71 18.56 -1.27
CA PRO A 230 -13.93 18.32 -0.53
C PRO A 230 -15.03 17.74 -1.44
N LEU A 231 -15.62 16.61 -1.05
CA LEU A 231 -16.67 15.96 -1.83
C LEU A 231 -17.97 16.77 -1.86
N SER A 232 -18.17 17.72 -0.95
CA SER A 232 -19.38 18.54 -0.87
C SER A 232 -19.33 19.80 -1.73
N THR A 233 -18.14 20.29 -2.10
CA THR A 233 -17.98 21.52 -2.90
C THR A 233 -17.52 21.26 -4.33
N HIS A 234 -17.13 20.02 -4.63
CA HIS A 234 -16.65 19.57 -5.94
C HIS A 234 -15.39 20.31 -6.41
N GLY A 235 -14.63 20.87 -5.47
CA GLY A 235 -13.39 21.58 -5.71
C GLY A 235 -13.43 23.07 -5.34
N PRO A 236 -12.38 23.83 -5.71
CA PRO A 236 -11.16 23.35 -6.38
C PRO A 236 -10.30 22.44 -5.49
N ILE A 237 -9.31 21.76 -6.09
CA ILE A 237 -8.28 21.04 -5.34
C ILE A 237 -7.36 22.06 -4.65
N SER A 238 -7.13 21.88 -3.36
CA SER A 238 -6.14 22.66 -2.59
C SER A 238 -4.90 21.81 -2.29
N THR A 239 -3.73 22.42 -2.11
CA THR A 239 -2.49 21.71 -1.78
C THR A 239 -2.02 22.11 -0.39
N GLN A 240 -1.64 21.12 0.40
CA GLN A 240 -1.07 21.29 1.74
C GLN A 240 0.35 20.76 1.76
N TYR A 241 1.23 21.49 2.45
CA TYR A 241 2.61 21.06 2.66
C TYR A 241 2.71 20.27 3.95
N LEU A 242 3.35 19.11 3.86
CA LEU A 242 3.49 18.19 4.96
C LEU A 242 4.66 18.58 5.85
N GLN A 243 4.53 18.28 7.14
CA GLN A 243 5.58 18.46 8.14
C GLN A 243 6.10 17.11 8.61
N GLY A 244 7.38 17.07 8.96
CA GLY A 244 8.00 15.87 9.51
C GLY A 244 7.71 15.68 11.00
N ASP A 245 7.97 14.48 11.47
CA ASP A 245 8.05 14.16 12.88
C ASP A 245 9.14 15.03 13.54
N PRO A 246 8.93 15.64 14.72
CA PRO A 246 9.89 16.57 15.30
C PRO A 246 11.22 15.92 15.69
N GLN A 247 11.22 14.60 15.89
CA GLN A 247 12.39 13.83 16.28
C GLN A 247 12.96 13.03 15.10
N ARG A 248 12.10 12.52 14.22
CA ARG A 248 12.48 11.57 13.16
C ARG A 248 12.49 12.17 11.76
N GLY A 249 11.92 13.35 11.56
CA GLY A 249 11.77 13.97 10.24
C GLY A 249 10.69 13.33 9.39
N MET A 250 10.87 13.33 8.06
CA MET A 250 9.95 12.70 7.12
C MET A 250 10.18 11.19 7.03
N PRO A 251 9.19 10.40 6.57
CA PRO A 251 9.44 9.03 6.16
C PRO A 251 10.58 8.98 5.13
N PRO A 252 11.56 8.06 5.26
CA PRO A 252 12.55 7.87 4.22
C PRO A 252 11.90 7.43 2.91
N ALA A 253 12.45 7.93 1.80
CA ALA A 253 12.05 7.53 0.45
C ALA A 253 12.19 6.01 0.31
N ARG A 254 11.12 5.38 -0.19
CA ARG A 254 10.96 3.92 -0.23
C ARG A 254 10.07 3.52 -1.40
N LYS A 255 10.27 2.31 -1.90
CA LYS A 255 9.39 1.67 -2.89
C LYS A 255 8.59 0.54 -2.23
N GLN A 256 7.49 0.15 -2.86
CA GLN A 256 6.65 -0.98 -2.46
C GLN A 256 6.18 -0.94 -0.98
N ALA A 257 5.97 0.24 -0.42
CA ALA A 257 5.34 0.36 0.89
C ALA A 257 3.82 0.18 0.78
N GLY A 258 3.20 -0.29 1.87
CA GLY A 258 1.75 -0.31 2.00
C GLY A 258 1.23 1.05 2.42
N LEU A 259 0.11 1.48 1.83
CA LEU A 259 -0.60 2.71 2.17
C LEU A 259 -2.08 2.39 2.35
N ASP A 260 -2.70 2.99 3.35
CA ASP A 260 -4.16 2.99 3.53
C ASP A 260 -4.57 4.17 4.43
N ALA A 261 -5.86 4.52 4.48
CA ALA A 261 -6.37 5.62 5.30
C ALA A 261 -7.44 5.17 6.30
N ILE A 262 -7.39 5.74 7.51
CA ILE A 262 -8.41 5.56 8.54
C ILE A 262 -8.60 6.82 9.38
N ALA A 263 -9.85 7.25 9.50
CA ALA A 263 -10.37 8.24 10.44
C ALA A 263 -9.55 9.55 10.55
N GLY A 264 -9.10 10.10 9.43
CA GLY A 264 -8.29 11.31 9.38
C GLY A 264 -6.79 11.07 9.40
N PHE A 265 -6.35 9.85 9.12
CA PHE A 265 -4.95 9.49 9.02
C PHE A 265 -4.69 8.71 7.73
N ILE A 266 -3.50 8.87 7.15
CA ILE A 266 -2.94 7.95 6.15
C ILE A 266 -1.80 7.20 6.82
N LEU A 267 -1.86 5.87 6.79
CA LEU A 267 -0.82 4.98 7.29
C LEU A 267 0.14 4.61 6.15
N LEU A 268 1.41 4.49 6.50
CA LEU A 268 2.47 4.00 5.63
C LEU A 268 3.24 2.91 6.39
N ALA A 269 3.35 1.70 5.84
CA ALA A 269 4.04 0.59 6.50
C ALA A 269 5.05 -0.10 5.59
N GLY A 270 6.23 -0.36 6.15
CA GLY A 270 7.27 -1.15 5.49
C GLY A 270 7.73 -0.57 4.16
N GLY A 271 7.86 -1.43 3.16
CA GLY A 271 8.51 -1.13 1.88
C GLY A 271 10.01 -1.34 1.95
N GLU A 272 10.72 -0.91 0.92
CA GLU A 272 12.14 -1.15 0.80
C GLU A 272 12.91 0.03 0.20
N ILE A 273 14.20 0.09 0.54
CA ILE A 273 15.18 1.02 0.00
C ILE A 273 16.13 0.22 -0.89
N ASP A 274 16.23 0.62 -2.15
CA ASP A 274 17.17 0.07 -3.11
C ASP A 274 18.46 0.90 -3.13
N TYR A 275 19.58 0.28 -2.79
CA TYR A 275 20.90 0.92 -2.87
C TYR A 275 21.65 0.57 -4.17
N GLY A 276 21.00 -0.13 -5.10
CA GLY A 276 21.58 -0.60 -6.35
C GLY A 276 22.37 -1.91 -6.19
N GLY A 277 22.65 -2.58 -7.31
CA GLY A 277 23.44 -3.82 -7.32
C GLY A 277 22.78 -5.00 -6.60
N GLY A 278 21.46 -5.00 -6.44
CA GLY A 278 20.70 -6.00 -5.69
C GLY A 278 20.73 -5.82 -4.17
N ASN A 279 21.29 -4.71 -3.67
CA ASN A 279 21.31 -4.39 -2.25
C ASN A 279 20.01 -3.69 -1.84
N VAL A 280 19.08 -4.45 -1.28
CA VAL A 280 17.76 -3.99 -0.84
C VAL A 280 17.66 -4.08 0.68
N THR A 281 17.26 -2.98 1.32
CA THR A 281 16.90 -2.98 2.75
C THR A 281 15.41 -2.88 2.93
N ARG A 282 14.80 -3.89 3.52
CA ARG A 282 13.36 -3.91 3.85
C ARG A 282 13.11 -3.22 5.18
N LEU A 283 12.09 -2.40 5.22
CA LEU A 283 11.76 -1.55 6.36
C LEU A 283 10.70 -2.23 7.24
N VAL A 284 10.81 -2.02 8.54
CA VAL A 284 9.87 -2.53 9.56
C VAL A 284 9.11 -1.41 10.27
N ASP A 285 9.32 -0.16 9.85
CA ASP A 285 8.68 1.00 10.46
C ASP A 285 7.27 1.25 9.92
N CYS A 286 6.48 1.93 10.73
CA CYS A 286 5.18 2.45 10.36
C CYS A 286 5.14 3.95 10.61
N TRP A 287 4.44 4.67 9.74
CA TRP A 287 4.23 6.12 9.83
C TRP A 287 2.75 6.43 9.70
N VAL A 288 2.33 7.53 10.32
CA VAL A 288 0.99 8.08 10.17
C VAL A 288 1.09 9.54 9.75
N LEU A 289 0.37 9.91 8.70
CA LEU A 289 0.10 11.28 8.33
C LEU A 289 -1.23 11.70 8.95
N ASP A 290 -1.20 12.64 9.87
CA ASP A 290 -2.39 13.26 10.43
C ASP A 290 -2.97 14.29 9.44
N LEU A 291 -4.19 14.06 8.97
CA LEU A 291 -4.86 14.90 7.97
C LEU A 291 -5.47 16.19 8.54
N THR A 292 -5.38 16.40 9.86
CA THR A 292 -5.74 17.67 10.51
C THR A 292 -4.55 18.60 10.68
N THR A 293 -3.39 18.03 11.00
CA THR A 293 -2.15 18.80 11.23
C THR A 293 -1.20 18.76 10.05
N PHE A 294 -1.49 17.92 9.04
CA PHE A 294 -0.64 17.65 7.87
C PHE A 294 0.79 17.27 8.28
N LYS A 295 0.90 16.43 9.30
CA LYS A 295 2.18 16.04 9.89
C LYS A 295 2.37 14.54 9.89
N TRP A 296 3.51 14.09 9.38
CA TRP A 296 4.00 12.74 9.55
C TRP A 296 4.49 12.52 10.97
N ASN A 297 4.13 11.40 11.57
CA ASN A 297 4.65 10.94 12.85
C ASN A 297 5.04 9.47 12.71
N GLN A 298 6.22 9.10 13.21
CA GLN A 298 6.62 7.70 13.21
C GLN A 298 5.90 6.96 14.34
N VAL A 299 5.32 5.81 14.01
CA VAL A 299 4.71 4.93 15.01
C VAL A 299 5.85 4.23 15.76
N PRO A 300 5.87 4.27 17.11
CA PRO A 300 6.96 3.64 17.87
C PRO A 300 7.03 2.12 17.72
N ALA A 301 5.89 1.47 17.50
CA ALA A 301 5.82 0.03 17.26
C ALA A 301 6.39 -0.30 15.88
N GLN A 302 7.19 -1.36 15.80
CA GLN A 302 7.77 -1.88 14.56
C GLN A 302 7.10 -3.21 14.18
N MET A 303 7.16 -3.54 12.90
CA MET A 303 6.81 -4.87 12.42
C MET A 303 7.80 -5.90 12.96
N PRO A 304 7.33 -7.05 13.49
CA PRO A 304 8.20 -8.09 14.03
C PRO A 304 9.07 -8.74 12.95
N VAL A 305 8.64 -8.67 11.68
CA VAL A 305 9.37 -9.14 10.50
C VAL A 305 9.20 -8.14 9.35
N PRO A 306 10.22 -7.94 8.50
CA PRO A 306 10.06 -7.18 7.27
C PRO A 306 9.23 -7.99 6.26
N LEU A 307 8.35 -7.32 5.54
CA LEU A 307 7.52 -7.94 4.50
C LEU A 307 7.97 -7.47 3.11
N ILE A 308 7.81 -8.34 2.13
CA ILE A 308 7.94 -8.04 0.71
C ILE A 308 6.57 -7.57 0.21
N GLU A 309 6.57 -6.41 -0.46
CA GLU A 309 5.36 -5.77 -0.97
C GLU A 309 4.21 -5.70 0.06
N PRO A 310 4.46 -5.18 1.29
CA PRO A 310 3.42 -5.08 2.30
C PRO A 310 2.21 -4.31 1.74
N ARG A 311 1.04 -4.90 1.94
CA ARG A 311 -0.25 -4.26 1.76
C ARG A 311 -0.81 -3.92 3.12
N LEU A 312 -1.57 -2.84 3.17
CA LEU A 312 -2.30 -2.42 4.36
C LEU A 312 -3.78 -2.72 4.18
N THR A 313 -4.49 -2.86 5.29
CA THR A 313 -5.93 -2.87 5.36
C THR A 313 -6.33 -2.27 6.70
N THR A 314 -7.11 -1.21 6.68
CA THR A 314 -7.67 -0.56 7.85
C THR A 314 -9.09 -1.06 8.09
N ALA A 315 -9.36 -1.53 9.30
CA ALA A 315 -10.64 -2.13 9.63
C ALA A 315 -11.53 -1.16 10.43
N ASN A 316 -12.84 -1.36 10.32
CA ASN A 316 -13.84 -0.59 11.09
C ASN A 316 -13.68 -0.73 12.61
N SER A 317 -13.00 -1.78 13.10
CA SER A 317 -12.66 -1.96 14.51
C SER A 317 -11.55 -1.03 15.02
N GLY A 318 -10.79 -0.41 14.12
CA GLY A 318 -9.55 0.32 14.42
C GLY A 318 -8.29 -0.53 14.34
N ASN A 319 -8.41 -1.84 14.08
CA ASN A 319 -7.26 -2.66 13.75
C ASN A 319 -6.73 -2.27 12.37
N VAL A 320 -5.42 -2.39 12.21
CA VAL A 320 -4.74 -2.29 10.92
C VAL A 320 -4.03 -3.61 10.66
N TYR A 321 -4.21 -4.16 9.47
CA TYR A 321 -3.58 -5.40 9.05
C TYR A 321 -2.50 -5.08 8.02
N VAL A 322 -1.25 -5.42 8.31
CA VAL A 322 -0.17 -5.41 7.33
C VAL A 322 0.05 -6.84 6.86
N TRP A 323 0.00 -7.07 5.56
CA TRP A 323 0.14 -8.42 5.02
C TRP A 323 0.98 -8.42 3.75
N GLY A 324 1.79 -9.44 3.57
CA GLY A 324 2.84 -9.44 2.55
C GLY A 324 3.58 -10.76 2.50
N ASP A 325 4.40 -10.95 1.47
CA ASP A 325 5.23 -12.13 1.35
C ASP A 325 6.43 -12.06 2.31
N PHE A 326 6.90 -13.22 2.74
CA PHE A 326 8.12 -13.39 3.52
C PHE A 326 8.96 -14.50 2.90
N ASP A 327 10.26 -14.25 2.71
CA ASP A 327 11.18 -15.08 1.92
C ASP A 327 11.93 -16.16 2.72
N GLU A 328 11.70 -16.27 4.03
CA GLU A 328 12.28 -17.35 4.83
C GLU A 328 11.31 -18.54 4.95
N PRO A 329 11.77 -19.78 4.72
CA PRO A 329 10.92 -20.97 4.79
C PRO A 329 10.48 -21.26 6.22
N LEU A 330 9.18 -21.42 6.44
CA LEU A 330 8.67 -21.81 7.76
C LEU A 330 9.21 -23.21 8.14
N PRO A 331 9.69 -23.41 9.37
CA PRO A 331 10.11 -24.74 9.83
C PRO A 331 9.00 -25.78 9.68
N GLY A 332 9.29 -26.88 8.97
CA GLY A 332 8.31 -27.94 8.68
C GLY A 332 7.51 -27.75 7.38
N MET A 333 7.67 -26.61 6.69
CA MET A 333 7.16 -26.39 5.34
C MET A 333 8.20 -26.77 4.28
N PRO A 334 7.80 -26.99 3.01
CA PRO A 334 8.74 -27.19 1.91
C PRO A 334 9.78 -26.05 1.85
N PRO A 335 11.08 -26.33 1.63
CA PRO A 335 12.16 -25.33 1.62
C PRO A 335 12.03 -24.21 0.57
N GLN A 336 11.02 -24.30 -0.29
CA GLN A 336 10.82 -23.49 -1.50
C GLN A 336 9.56 -22.61 -1.43
N GLY A 337 8.94 -22.48 -0.26
CA GLY A 337 7.75 -21.66 -0.05
C GLY A 337 8.05 -20.27 0.53
N THR A 338 7.72 -19.19 -0.18
CA THR A 338 7.34 -17.93 0.48
C THR A 338 5.97 -18.07 1.16
N HIS A 339 5.71 -17.26 2.18
CA HIS A 339 4.45 -17.32 2.92
C HIS A 339 3.88 -15.93 3.12
N VAL A 340 2.57 -15.79 3.00
CA VAL A 340 1.87 -14.58 3.45
C VAL A 340 1.98 -14.50 4.97
N ARG A 341 2.56 -13.42 5.47
CA ARG A 341 2.48 -13.03 6.89
C ARG A 341 1.38 -12.00 7.04
N ILE A 342 0.72 -12.02 8.19
CA ILE A 342 -0.37 -11.12 8.54
C ILE A 342 -0.05 -10.55 9.92
N LEU A 343 0.19 -9.25 9.97
CA LEU A 343 0.53 -8.50 11.16
C LEU A 343 -0.69 -7.66 11.55
N ARG A 344 -1.22 -7.89 12.75
CA ARG A 344 -2.27 -7.06 13.33
C ARG A 344 -1.64 -5.96 14.17
N ILE A 345 -1.88 -4.72 13.77
CA ILE A 345 -1.54 -3.53 14.54
C ILE A 345 -2.81 -3.04 15.24
N SER A 346 -2.72 -2.87 16.55
CA SER A 346 -3.81 -2.45 17.44
C SER A 346 -3.38 -1.27 18.30
N GLY A 347 -4.33 -0.59 18.95
CA GLY A 347 -4.02 0.59 19.78
C GLY A 347 -4.08 1.92 19.03
N PHE A 348 -4.43 1.88 17.74
CA PHE A 348 -4.98 3.02 17.01
C PHE A 348 -6.42 3.32 17.44
N ASN A 349 -6.96 2.71 18.49
CA ASN A 349 -8.38 2.77 18.87
C ASN A 349 -8.94 4.20 19.08
N ALA A 350 -8.07 5.17 19.38
CA ALA A 350 -8.44 6.60 19.41
C ALA A 350 -8.83 7.16 18.02
N LEU A 351 -8.57 6.39 16.97
CA LEU A 351 -8.79 6.67 15.55
C LEU A 351 -9.89 5.77 14.98
N ASN A 352 -10.75 5.17 15.81
CA ASN A 352 -11.87 4.38 15.29
C ASN A 352 -12.82 5.31 14.54
N PRO A 353 -13.12 5.06 13.26
CA PRO A 353 -14.03 5.92 12.54
C PRO A 353 -15.44 5.75 13.13
N PRO A 354 -16.16 6.84 13.46
CA PRO A 354 -17.44 6.77 14.16
C PRO A 354 -18.50 6.03 13.34
N PRO A 355 -19.57 5.49 13.96
CA PRO A 355 -20.72 4.97 13.21
C PRO A 355 -21.28 6.02 12.24
N TYR A 356 -21.82 5.59 11.09
CA TYR A 356 -22.29 6.52 10.05
C TYR A 356 -23.25 7.59 10.59
N GLY A 357 -24.22 7.20 11.43
CA GLY A 357 -25.18 8.14 12.02
C GLY A 357 -24.58 9.19 12.97
N GLN A 358 -23.34 8.99 13.44
CA GLN A 358 -22.61 9.94 14.29
C GLN A 358 -21.58 10.78 13.51
N ALA A 359 -21.24 10.35 12.29
CA ALA A 359 -20.28 11.02 11.43
C ALA A 359 -20.91 12.20 10.66
N VAL A 360 -22.21 12.11 10.35
CA VAL A 360 -23.01 13.16 9.68
C VAL A 360 -23.32 14.28 10.68
N GLY A 361 -22.35 15.14 10.95
CA GLY A 361 -22.50 16.28 11.84
C GLY A 361 -21.19 17.00 12.20
N GLY A 362 -20.04 16.35 11.99
CA GLY A 362 -18.72 16.90 12.29
C GLY A 362 -18.04 17.66 11.15
N GLY A 363 -18.66 17.71 9.96
CA GLY A 363 -18.11 18.31 8.75
C GLY A 363 -18.17 19.84 8.73
N ALA A 364 -17.60 20.52 9.72
CA ALA A 364 -17.15 21.89 9.49
C ALA A 364 -15.81 21.80 8.75
N PRO A 365 -15.66 22.38 7.53
CA PRO A 365 -14.36 22.42 6.88
C PRO A 365 -13.37 23.15 7.81
N PRO A 366 -12.19 22.57 8.10
CA PRO A 366 -11.18 23.30 8.84
C PRO A 366 -10.61 24.35 7.88
N TYR A 367 -11.03 25.59 8.10
CA TYR A 367 -10.45 26.82 7.58
C TYR A 367 -10.71 27.24 6.12
N SER A 368 -11.17 28.49 6.05
CA SER A 368 -10.95 29.44 4.98
C SER A 368 -9.46 29.83 4.90
N GLY A 369 -8.68 29.10 4.10
CA GLY A 369 -7.30 29.47 3.76
C GLY A 369 -7.26 30.18 2.41
N GLY A 370 -6.79 31.43 2.39
CA GLY A 370 -6.78 32.29 1.21
C GLY A 370 -6.09 31.69 -0.02
N GLN A 371 -6.71 31.92 -1.19
CA GLN A 371 -6.08 31.69 -2.49
C GLN A 371 -4.74 32.42 -2.55
N GLN A 372 -3.64 31.67 -2.65
CA GLN A 372 -2.37 32.18 -3.15
C GLN A 372 -2.25 31.72 -4.62
N PRO A 373 -2.29 32.63 -5.60
CA PRO A 373 -2.08 32.27 -7.00
C PRO A 373 -0.63 31.82 -7.21
N TYR A 374 -0.47 30.81 -8.07
CA TYR A 374 0.80 30.32 -8.61
C TYR A 374 1.80 31.45 -8.95
N PRO A 375 3.11 31.30 -8.67
CA PRO A 375 4.10 32.20 -9.23
C PRO A 375 4.27 31.92 -10.73
N GLN A 376 3.95 32.92 -11.55
CA GLN A 376 4.30 32.94 -12.97
C GLN A 376 5.82 33.03 -13.14
N ALA A 377 6.35 32.28 -14.11
CA ALA A 377 7.75 32.35 -14.54
C ALA A 377 8.11 33.76 -15.07
N PRO A 378 9.27 34.35 -14.74
CA PRO A 378 9.61 35.68 -15.22
C PRO A 378 10.18 35.61 -16.65
N GLY A 379 9.40 36.12 -17.59
CA GLY A 379 9.88 36.60 -18.89
C GLY A 379 10.44 38.03 -18.78
N SER A 380 11.49 38.28 -19.56
CA SER A 380 12.20 39.53 -19.87
C SER A 380 11.48 40.88 -19.67
N GLY A 381 12.17 41.86 -19.06
CA GLY A 381 11.84 43.28 -19.22
C GLY A 381 12.47 44.27 -18.23
N SER A 382 13.66 44.77 -18.56
CA SER A 382 14.10 46.19 -18.45
C SER A 382 13.80 47.05 -17.20
N SER A 383 14.91 47.48 -16.55
CA SER A 383 15.22 48.85 -16.04
C SER A 383 14.64 49.35 -14.70
N GLY A 384 15.54 49.55 -13.73
CA GLY A 384 15.57 50.76 -12.89
C GLY A 384 15.54 50.59 -11.36
N GLY A 385 16.63 50.97 -10.67
CA GLY A 385 16.57 51.60 -9.33
C GLY A 385 17.14 50.82 -8.13
N TYR A 386 18.15 51.40 -7.49
CA TYR A 386 19.01 50.90 -6.41
C TYR A 386 18.43 50.97 -4.97
N TYR A 387 19.16 50.31 -4.04
CA TYR A 387 19.19 50.30 -2.55
C TYR A 387 18.39 49.17 -1.85
N GLY A 388 18.95 48.29 -1.01
CA GLY A 388 20.31 48.08 -0.49
C GLY A 388 20.27 47.07 0.69
N GLY A 389 21.36 46.31 0.89
CA GLY A 389 21.65 45.49 2.11
C GLY A 389 21.62 43.96 1.87
N GLN A 390 22.71 43.33 1.38
CA GLN A 390 23.80 42.69 2.16
C GLN A 390 23.32 41.55 3.09
N GLN A 391 23.87 40.32 3.11
CA GLN A 391 24.99 39.66 2.43
C GLN A 391 24.96 38.13 2.83
N PRO A 392 25.89 37.23 2.42
CA PRO A 392 25.56 36.19 1.43
C PRO A 392 25.94 34.73 1.82
N TYR A 393 25.44 33.79 1.02
CA TYR A 393 25.94 32.42 0.89
C TYR A 393 27.41 32.38 0.40
N PRO A 394 28.23 31.37 0.78
CA PRO A 394 29.50 31.09 0.11
C PRO A 394 29.33 30.15 -1.11
N PRO A 395 30.07 30.38 -2.21
CA PRO A 395 29.96 29.63 -3.46
C PRO A 395 30.98 28.49 -3.62
N GLN A 396 30.65 27.53 -4.50
CA GLN A 396 31.55 26.58 -5.14
C GLN A 396 32.40 27.25 -6.24
N GLY A 397 33.66 26.84 -6.38
CA GLY A 397 34.49 27.09 -7.58
C GLY A 397 35.98 26.90 -7.32
N GLY A 398 36.60 25.92 -7.99
CA GLY A 398 38.01 25.52 -7.80
C GLY A 398 39.06 26.35 -8.55
N GLY A 399 40.33 25.93 -8.43
CA GLY A 399 41.42 26.35 -9.33
C GLY A 399 42.75 26.75 -8.68
N TYR A 400 43.68 25.79 -8.62
CA TYR A 400 45.15 25.86 -8.81
C TYR A 400 46.06 27.00 -8.28
N GLY A 401 47.14 26.56 -7.59
CA GLY A 401 48.48 27.17 -7.49
C GLY A 401 48.79 27.81 -6.15
N GLY A 402 49.88 27.55 -5.41
CA GLY A 402 51.09 26.76 -5.60
C GLY A 402 52.19 27.30 -4.63
N GLN A 403 53.09 26.41 -4.18
CA GLN A 403 54.35 26.63 -3.40
C GLN A 403 54.25 27.01 -1.91
N SER A 404 55.02 26.45 -0.97
CA SER A 404 56.18 25.51 -0.94
C SER A 404 56.32 24.95 0.49
N GLY A 405 56.53 23.65 0.77
CA GLY A 405 57.78 22.87 0.72
C GLY A 405 58.06 22.31 2.15
N GLY A 406 58.66 21.16 2.48
CA GLY A 406 59.21 19.93 1.87
C GLY A 406 59.16 18.84 2.99
N TYR A 407 59.42 17.54 2.87
CA TYR A 407 60.43 16.74 2.16
C TYR A 407 60.03 15.23 2.23
N GLY A 408 60.31 14.46 1.16
CA GLY A 408 61.00 13.15 1.29
C GLY A 408 60.29 11.83 0.95
N GLY A 409 60.53 11.30 -0.26
CA GLY A 409 60.72 9.85 -0.58
C GLY A 409 59.49 9.04 -1.09
N GLN A 410 59.20 8.89 -2.39
CA GLN A 410 59.71 7.88 -3.38
C GLN A 410 59.51 6.42 -2.91
N SER A 411 58.91 5.42 -3.60
CA SER A 411 58.49 5.11 -5.00
C SER A 411 57.55 3.87 -4.86
N GLY A 412 56.47 3.59 -5.61
CA GLY A 412 56.28 3.49 -7.06
C GLY A 412 56.00 2.01 -7.46
N TYR A 413 54.77 1.65 -7.85
CA TYR A 413 54.44 0.45 -8.64
C TYR A 413 53.11 0.63 -9.40
N PRO A 414 53.03 0.23 -10.68
CA PRO A 414 51.78 0.04 -11.42
C PRO A 414 51.34 -1.44 -11.48
N ASP A 415 50.03 -1.63 -11.66
CA ASP A 415 49.31 -2.82 -12.19
C ASP A 415 49.85 -3.25 -13.59
N PRO A 416 49.57 -4.42 -14.23
CA PRO A 416 48.45 -5.35 -14.04
C PRO A 416 48.67 -6.88 -14.23
N GLY A 417 47.68 -7.64 -13.77
CA GLY A 417 47.16 -8.97 -14.19
C GLY A 417 48.01 -10.01 -14.94
N ALA A 418 48.00 -11.27 -14.45
CA ALA A 418 47.67 -12.50 -15.20
C ALA A 418 47.90 -13.80 -14.38
N ASN A 419 46.81 -14.54 -14.16
CA ASN A 419 46.60 -15.99 -14.32
C ASN A 419 47.73 -17.02 -14.07
N TYR A 420 47.49 -17.97 -13.14
CA TYR A 420 47.65 -19.46 -13.22
C TYR A 420 48.07 -20.13 -11.89
N GLY A 421 47.22 -21.04 -11.38
CA GLY A 421 47.58 -22.41 -11.01
C GLY A 421 48.14 -22.73 -9.60
N GLY A 422 47.53 -23.72 -8.93
CA GLY A 422 48.30 -24.76 -8.21
C GLY A 422 48.08 -24.97 -6.71
N GLN A 423 47.24 -25.97 -6.38
CA GLN A 423 47.39 -27.07 -5.40
C GLN A 423 48.15 -26.94 -4.04
N GLN A 424 47.52 -27.57 -3.02
CA GLN A 424 48.05 -28.18 -1.76
C GLN A 424 48.63 -27.21 -0.70
N GLY A 425 48.38 -27.29 0.61
CA GLY A 425 47.74 -28.25 1.53
C GLY A 425 48.35 -28.04 2.94
N GLY A 426 47.59 -28.22 4.05
CA GLY A 426 48.16 -28.56 5.36
C GLY A 426 47.90 -27.64 6.59
N TYR A 427 46.99 -28.11 7.46
CA TYR A 427 46.93 -28.07 8.94
C TYR A 427 47.39 -26.87 9.80
N GLY A 428 46.48 -26.38 10.66
CA GLY A 428 46.79 -26.03 12.06
C GLY A 428 46.06 -24.82 12.69
N GLY A 429 45.06 -25.06 13.54
CA GLY A 429 44.86 -24.33 14.82
C GLY A 429 44.10 -22.98 14.89
N GLN A 430 42.82 -23.08 15.28
CA GLN A 430 42.25 -22.48 16.50
C GLN A 430 41.88 -20.96 16.60
N TYR A 431 40.56 -20.73 16.76
CA TYR A 431 39.77 -19.60 17.32
C TYR A 431 39.79 -18.21 16.64
N GLY A 432 38.61 -17.79 16.15
CA GLY A 432 38.26 -16.38 15.92
C GLY A 432 36.99 -16.24 15.07
N GLY A 433 35.91 -15.74 15.68
CA GLY A 433 34.62 -15.54 15.02
C GLY A 433 34.69 -14.56 13.83
N GLY A 434 33.97 -14.89 12.76
CA GLY A 434 33.89 -14.06 11.57
C GLY A 434 33.09 -14.75 10.47
N GLN A 435 32.14 -13.98 9.93
CA GLN A 435 31.34 -14.19 8.72
C GLN A 435 31.84 -15.28 7.75
N GLN A 436 30.98 -16.25 7.45
CA GLN A 436 31.16 -17.12 6.28
C GLN A 436 30.09 -16.81 5.25
N GLY A 437 30.54 -16.14 4.18
CA GLY A 437 29.88 -16.18 2.89
C GLY A 437 29.82 -17.62 2.39
N TYR A 438 28.66 -17.99 1.90
CA TYR A 438 28.43 -19.30 1.31
C TYR A 438 28.85 -19.27 -0.16
N GLN A 439 29.97 -19.91 -0.49
CA GLN A 439 30.26 -20.36 -1.85
C GLN A 439 29.33 -21.55 -2.15
N GLY A 440 28.56 -21.41 -3.23
CA GLY A 440 27.48 -22.34 -3.57
C GLY A 440 27.95 -23.73 -4.02
N PRO A 441 27.11 -24.76 -3.85
CA PRO A 441 27.11 -25.94 -4.70
C PRO A 441 26.22 -25.70 -5.93
N GLY A 442 26.70 -26.17 -7.08
CA GLY A 442 26.11 -25.89 -8.38
C GLY A 442 24.80 -26.62 -8.70
N GLY A 443 24.14 -26.10 -9.74
CA GLY A 443 23.25 -26.84 -10.63
C GLY A 443 21.96 -27.37 -10.01
N GLY A 444 20.99 -26.49 -9.76
CA GLY A 444 19.60 -26.88 -9.50
C GLY A 444 18.74 -25.71 -9.06
N ASP A 445 17.88 -25.20 -9.96
CA ASP A 445 16.66 -24.39 -9.74
C ASP A 445 16.56 -23.55 -8.45
N SER A 446 17.52 -22.66 -8.21
CA SER A 446 17.36 -21.58 -7.23
C SER A 446 16.42 -20.53 -7.80
N GLN A 447 15.13 -20.56 -7.42
CA GLN A 447 14.18 -19.50 -7.73
C GLN A 447 14.60 -18.22 -6.98
N TYR A 448 15.12 -17.25 -7.72
CA TYR A 448 15.25 -15.87 -7.26
C TYR A 448 13.86 -15.30 -6.90
N PRO A 449 13.78 -14.28 -6.02
CA PRO A 449 12.53 -13.58 -5.78
C PRO A 449 11.90 -13.19 -7.12
N HIS A 450 10.67 -13.65 -7.36
CA HIS A 450 9.96 -13.29 -8.57
C HIS A 450 9.41 -11.87 -8.38
N TYR A 451 10.18 -10.89 -8.83
CA TYR A 451 9.67 -9.54 -9.03
C TYR A 451 8.84 -9.54 -10.31
N PRO A 452 7.56 -9.10 -10.29
CA PRO A 452 6.90 -8.74 -11.53
C PRO A 452 7.72 -7.65 -12.25
N PRO A 453 7.64 -7.56 -13.59
CA PRO A 453 8.38 -6.54 -14.34
C PRO A 453 8.11 -5.14 -13.77
N ASN A 454 9.15 -4.30 -13.72
CA ASN A 454 9.06 -2.87 -13.39
C ASN A 454 8.33 -2.11 -14.53
N GLU A 455 7.07 -2.42 -14.76
CA GLU A 455 6.16 -1.47 -15.39
C GLU A 455 5.81 -0.42 -14.32
N LYS A 456 5.48 0.81 -14.72
CA LYS A 456 4.79 1.72 -13.80
C LYS A 456 3.68 0.89 -13.13
N LYS A 457 3.52 1.00 -11.81
CA LYS A 457 2.30 0.52 -11.14
C LYS A 457 1.12 1.22 -11.80
N LYS A 458 0.63 0.68 -12.92
CA LYS A 458 -0.57 1.12 -13.62
C LYS A 458 -1.80 0.70 -12.82
N ASP A 459 -1.65 -0.40 -12.09
CA ASP A 459 -2.54 -0.86 -11.06
C ASP A 459 -1.88 -0.57 -9.69
N CYS A 460 -2.16 0.60 -9.11
CA CYS A 460 -1.94 0.75 -7.67
C CYS A 460 -2.89 -0.23 -6.96
N VAL A 461 -2.31 -1.21 -6.28
CA VAL A 461 -3.05 -2.12 -5.40
C VAL A 461 -3.47 -1.31 -4.18
N LEU A 462 -4.78 -1.07 -4.04
CA LEU A 462 -5.40 -0.37 -2.91
C LEU A 462 -6.38 -1.32 -2.24
N SER A 463 -6.44 -1.26 -0.91
CA SER A 463 -7.43 -1.94 -0.06
C SER A 463 -8.54 -0.99 0.37
#